data_AF-A0A931XW07-F1
#
_entry.id   AF-A0A931XW07-F1
#
_cell.length_a   1.000
_cell.length_b   1.000
_cell.length_c   1.000
_cell.angle_alpha   90.00
_cell.angle_beta   90.00
_cell.angle_gamma   90.00
#
_symmetry.space_group_name_H-M   'P 1'
#
loop_
_entity.id
_entity.type
_entity.pdbx_description
1 polymer ?
#
loop_
_entity_poly.entity_id
_entity_poly.type
_entity_poly.pdbx_seq_one_letter_code
_entity_poly.pdbx_strand_id
1 'polypeptide(L)' 'SLYQRIGLQEGDVIKRINSVDVSSPEKAFQVLSELKDEKVVTVDLVRGSQPRTLRYEVR' A
#
# COMPACT_ATOMS: atom_id res chain seq x y z
N SER A 1 0.77 5.16 14.56
CA SER A 1 1.01 3.77 14.10
C SER A 1 1.50 3.80 12.65
N LEU A 2 2.04 2.69 12.10
CA LEU A 2 2.55 2.60 10.72
C LEU A 2 1.60 3.25 9.68
N TYR A 3 0.29 3.06 9.86
CA TYR A 3 -0.79 3.65 9.06
C TYR A 3 -0.79 5.19 8.97
N GLN A 4 -0.46 5.90 10.06
CA GLN A 4 -0.38 7.36 10.05
C GLN A 4 0.89 7.89 9.38
N ARG A 5 1.97 7.10 9.38
CA ARG A 5 3.26 7.50 8.78
C ARG A 5 3.28 7.33 7.26
N ILE A 6 2.37 6.52 6.73
CA ILE A 6 2.23 6.30 5.29
C ILE A 6 1.22 7.27 4.63
N GLY A 7 0.55 8.18 5.35
CA GLY A 7 -0.30 9.18 4.69
C GLY A 7 -1.50 8.60 3.90
N LEU A 8 -1.89 7.36 4.21
CA LEU A 8 -3.16 6.80 3.82
C LEU A 8 -4.29 7.61 4.47
N GLN A 9 -5.36 7.82 3.71
CA GLN A 9 -6.53 8.56 4.13
C GLN A 9 -7.76 7.67 4.02
N GLU A 10 -8.81 8.04 4.76
CA GLU A 10 -10.11 7.41 4.57
C GLU A 10 -10.60 7.59 3.13
N GLY A 11 -11.13 6.52 2.55
CA GLY A 11 -11.55 6.48 1.15
C GLY A 11 -10.46 6.10 0.16
N ASP A 12 -9.23 5.80 0.61
CA ASP A 12 -8.20 5.23 -0.26
C ASP A 12 -8.54 3.80 -0.67
N VAL A 13 -8.54 3.54 -1.98
CA VAL A 13 -8.68 2.20 -2.55
C VAL A 13 -7.33 1.75 -3.08
N ILE A 14 -6.66 0.87 -2.34
CA ILE A 14 -5.39 0.26 -2.75
C ILE A 14 -5.63 -0.65 -3.96
N LYS A 15 -4.80 -0.50 -4.99
CA LYS A 15 -4.85 -1.31 -6.22
C LYS A 15 -3.62 -2.20 -6.34
N ARG A 16 -2.45 -1.69 -5.94
CA ARG A 16 -1.18 -2.40 -6.05
C ARG A 16 -0.27 -2.03 -4.90
N ILE A 17 0.49 -3.01 -4.44
CA ILE A 17 1.57 -2.80 -3.50
C ILE A 17 2.82 -3.45 -4.10
N ASN A 18 3.87 -2.67 -4.30
CA ASN A 18 5.05 -3.01 -5.08
C ASN A 18 4.67 -3.55 -6.46
N SER A 19 5.10 -4.76 -6.79
CA SER A 19 4.81 -5.45 -8.05
C SER A 19 3.57 -6.36 -7.96
N VAL A 20 2.81 -6.30 -6.86
CA VAL A 20 1.69 -7.21 -6.59
C VAL A 20 0.36 -6.47 -6.65
N ASP A 21 -0.52 -6.92 -7.55
CA ASP A 21 -1.90 -6.42 -7.63
C ASP A 21 -2.73 -6.94 -6.45
N VAL A 22 -3.29 -6.00 -5.69
CA VAL A 22 -4.12 -6.28 -4.52
C VAL A 22 -5.58 -6.34 -4.98
N SER A 23 -5.95 -7.48 -5.55
CA SER A 23 -7.30 -7.72 -6.07
C SER A 23 -8.23 -8.39 -5.06
N SER A 24 -7.71 -8.89 -3.93
CA SER A 24 -8.49 -9.56 -2.88
C SER A 24 -7.89 -9.34 -1.48
N PRO A 25 -8.68 -9.53 -0.41
CA PRO A 25 -8.19 -9.41 0.96
C PRO A 25 -7.02 -10.36 1.26
N GLU A 26 -7.04 -11.59 0.76
CA GLU A 26 -6.01 -12.60 1.02
C GLU A 26 -4.65 -12.14 0.47
N LYS A 27 -4.65 -11.61 -0.77
CA LYS A 27 -3.45 -11.02 -1.36
C LYS A 27 -2.95 -9.82 -0.57
N ALA A 28 -3.85 -8.99 -0.05
CA ALA A 28 -3.47 -7.85 0.77
C ALA A 28 -2.71 -8.29 2.03
N PHE A 29 -3.20 -9.35 2.71
CA PHE A 29 -2.53 -9.91 3.88
C PHE A 29 -1.16 -10.53 3.57
N GLN A 30 -1.06 -11.23 2.44
CA GLN A 30 0.20 -11.80 1.99
C GLN A 30 1.25 -10.70 1.77
N VAL A 31 0.91 -9.68 0.98
CA VAL A 31 1.84 -8.59 0.67
C VAL A 31 2.22 -7.85 1.95
N LEU A 32 1.27 -7.54 2.84
CA LEU A 32 1.55 -6.88 4.12
C LEU A 32 2.58 -7.64 4.98
N SER A 33 2.59 -8.97 4.89
CA SER A 33 3.57 -9.80 5.58
C SER A 33 4.96 -9.64 4.96
N GLU A 34 5.04 -9.61 3.64
CA GLU A 34 6.29 -9.40 2.89
C GLU A 34 6.86 -7.98 3.09
N LEU A 35 6.00 -6.96 3.28
CA LEU A 35 6.44 -5.58 3.52
C LEU A 35 7.31 -5.40 4.77
N LYS A 36 7.23 -6.32 5.74
CA LYS A 36 8.05 -6.24 6.96
C LYS A 36 9.54 -6.44 6.69
N ASP A 37 9.86 -7.17 5.62
CA ASP A 37 11.23 -7.50 5.24
C ASP A 37 11.75 -6.55 4.13
N GLU A 38 10.87 -5.75 3.53
CA GLU A 38 11.19 -4.82 2.45
C GLU A 38 11.63 -3.45 2.97
N LYS A 39 12.72 -2.92 2.41
CA LYS A 39 13.21 -1.56 2.76
C LYS A 39 12.37 -0.46 2.14
N VAL A 40 11.74 -0.74 1.00
CA VAL A 40 10.97 0.24 0.24
C VAL A 40 9.64 -0.36 -0.19
N VAL A 41 8.57 0.38 0.05
CA VAL A 41 7.20 -0.01 -0.32
C VAL A 41 6.61 1.05 -1.22
N THR A 42 6.14 0.66 -2.39
CA THR A 42 5.38 1.50 -3.31
C THR A 42 3.92 1.06 -3.29
N VAL A 43 2.98 1.97 -3.15
CA VAL A 43 1.54 1.67 -3.09
C VAL A 43 0.84 2.52 -4.14
N ASP A 44 0.17 1.85 -5.06
CA ASP A 44 -0.75 2.49 -5.98
C ASP A 44 -2.16 2.41 -5.43
N LEU A 45 -2.81 3.56 -5.33
CA LEU A 45 -4.15 3.70 -4.81
C LEU A 45 -4.97 4.69 -5.62
N VAL A 46 -6.28 4.66 -5.40
CA VAL A 46 -7.21 5.66 -5.92
C VAL A 46 -7.82 6.42 -4.73
N ARG A 47 -7.71 7.75 -4.75
CA ARG A 47 -8.29 8.65 -3.75
C ARG A 47 -9.23 9.62 -4.44
N GLY A 48 -10.52 9.58 -4.12
CA GLY A 48 -11.51 10.46 -4.75
C GLY A 48 -11.48 10.39 -6.29
N SER A 49 -11.42 9.16 -6.84
CA SER A 49 -11.32 8.87 -8.27
C SER A 49 -10.00 9.26 -8.96
N GLN A 50 -9.03 9.79 -8.22
CA GLN A 50 -7.71 10.12 -8.75
C GLN A 50 -6.67 9.04 -8.38
N PRO A 51 -5.94 8.46 -9.36
CA PRO A 51 -4.86 7.53 -9.06
C PRO A 51 -3.69 8.27 -8.40
N ARG A 52 -3.07 7.63 -7.42
CA ARG A 52 -1.88 8.12 -6.70
C ARG A 52 -0.92 6.97 -6.46
N THR A 53 0.36 7.26 -6.56
CA THR A 53 1.44 6.34 -6.17
C THR A 53 2.18 6.94 -4.99
N LEU A 54 2.29 6.18 -3.91
CA LEU A 54 2.96 6.57 -2.69
C LEU A 54 4.15 5.64 -2.46
N ARG A 55 5.33 6.18 -2.15
CA ARG A 55 6.56 5.41 -1.92
C ARG A 55 7.07 5.68 -0.51
N TYR A 56 7.38 4.61 0.23
CA TYR A 56 7.80 4.64 1.63
C TYR A 56 9.10 3.87 1.82
N GLU A 57 9.95 4.35 2.71
CA GLU A 57 11.05 3.56 3.29
C GLU A 57 10.59 2.98 4.62
N VAL A 58 10.64 1.66 4.76
CA VAL A 58 10.40 0.95 6.02
C VAL A 58 11.78 0.77 6.68
N ARG A 59 11.97 1.38 7.85
CA ARG A 59 13.19 1.32 8.67
C ARG A 59 12.89 0.72 10.03
#